data_AF-A0A2X1N7T5-F1
#
_entry.id   AF-A0A2X1N7T5-F1
#
_cell.length_a   1.000
_cell.length_b   1.000
_cell.length_c   1.000
_cell.angle_alpha   90.00
_cell.angle_beta   90.00
_cell.angle_gamma   90.00
#
_symmetry.space_group_name_H-M   'P 1'
#
loop_
_entity.id
_entity.type
_entity.pdbx_description
1 polymer ?
#
loop_
_entity_poly.entity_id
_entity_poly.type
_entity_poly.pdbx_seq_one_letter_code
_entity_poly.pdbx_strand_id
1 'polypeptide(L)'
;MFSISNLSFIGFLKRIIFSSDSLPGKWEHRKFRFMYILRCSINPVVSIRYYYELRSLPCIEDILAIHPTLPARIHRPYLHKGGRAWTRGQYILEHYRFVQNLPEKYSKFLFPQKSVSLVQFIGKDGENFDIQCSPSGFDREGELMLSLFYNKTVIARLTFSVILTQNGHIAFIGGLQGAPKNTGPDVIRCATRACYGIFPKRIIFEAFCALMKACNISECLAVSEHSHVFRQLRYWYQKRKTFVAVYSDFWSL
;
A
#
# COMPACT_ATOMS: atom_id res chain seq x y z
N MET A 1 1.73 18.23 15.41
CA MET A 1 2.39 17.42 14.36
C MET A 1 3.11 16.23 15.02
N PHE A 2 2.87 15.01 14.54
CA PHE A 2 3.42 13.77 15.11
C PHE A 2 4.87 13.59 14.66
N SER A 3 5.80 14.26 15.34
CA SER A 3 7.21 14.28 14.95
C SER A 3 8.08 13.27 15.67
N ILE A 4 8.96 12.61 14.91
CA ILE A 4 9.92 11.62 15.42
C ILE A 4 11.37 11.95 15.08
N SER A 5 11.63 12.96 14.24
CA SER A 5 12.95 13.31 13.71
C SER A 5 14.04 13.53 14.75
N ASN A 6 13.68 13.93 15.98
CA ASN A 6 14.61 14.17 17.10
C ASN A 6 14.36 13.30 18.34
N LEU A 7 13.44 12.34 18.27
CA LEU A 7 13.10 11.50 19.43
C LEU A 7 13.99 10.25 19.48
N SER A 8 14.46 9.92 20.68
CA SER A 8 14.97 8.57 20.95
C SER A 8 13.81 7.57 20.91
N PHE A 9 14.12 6.29 20.70
CA PHE A 9 13.08 5.25 20.72
C PHE A 9 12.26 5.25 22.03
N ILE A 10 12.93 5.45 23.18
CA ILE A 10 12.26 5.57 24.48
C ILE A 10 11.40 6.83 24.55
N GLY A 11 11.90 7.96 24.03
CA GLY A 11 11.13 9.21 23.94
C GLY A 11 9.87 9.05 23.10
N PHE A 12 9.96 8.32 21.99
CA PHE A 12 8.82 7.96 21.15
C PHE A 12 7.79 7.10 21.88
N LEU A 13 8.22 6.06 22.60
CA LEU A 13 7.33 5.23 23.41
C LEU A 13 6.63 6.05 24.50
N LYS A 14 7.36 6.90 25.22
CA LYS A 14 6.78 7.82 26.22
C LYS A 14 5.73 8.72 25.58
N ARG A 15 6.04 9.31 24.42
CA ARG A 15 5.10 10.17 23.69
C ARG A 15 3.82 9.43 23.33
N ILE A 16 3.90 8.21 22.81
CA ILE A 16 2.70 7.43 22.48
C ILE A 16 1.86 7.13 23.74
N ILE A 17 2.52 6.76 24.84
CA ILE A 17 1.84 6.35 26.09
C ILE A 17 1.17 7.55 26.76
N PHE A 18 1.90 8.65 26.91
CA PHE A 18 1.52 9.77 27.76
C PHE A 18 0.96 10.97 27.02
N SER A 19 0.89 10.96 25.67
CA SER A 19 0.30 12.07 24.94
C SER A 19 -1.18 12.26 25.30
N SER A 20 -1.48 13.43 25.86
CA SER A 20 -2.83 14.00 25.98
C SER A 20 -3.41 14.44 24.63
N ASP A 21 -2.53 14.73 23.67
CA ASP A 21 -2.93 15.19 22.33
C ASP A 21 -3.58 14.08 21.48
N SER A 22 -4.41 14.49 20.52
CA SER A 22 -4.95 13.61 19.50
C SER A 22 -3.82 13.05 18.62
N LEU A 23 -3.47 11.78 18.84
CA LEU A 23 -2.50 11.08 18.01
C LEU A 23 -3.16 10.67 16.68
N PRO A 24 -2.45 10.80 15.55
CA PRO A 24 -3.01 10.53 14.24
C PRO A 24 -3.32 9.05 13.99
N GLY A 25 -4.44 8.79 13.30
CA GLY A 25 -4.84 7.46 12.85
C GLY A 25 -5.05 6.48 14.00
N LYS A 26 -4.51 5.26 13.88
CA LYS A 26 -4.75 4.20 14.87
C LYS A 26 -4.08 4.44 16.22
N TRP A 27 -3.17 5.41 16.30
CA TRP A 27 -2.54 5.79 17.56
C TRP A 27 -3.55 6.42 18.53
N GLU A 28 -4.68 6.95 18.08
CA GLU A 28 -5.73 7.44 18.97
C GLU A 28 -6.19 6.37 19.97
N HIS A 29 -6.31 5.12 19.52
CA HIS A 29 -6.81 4.01 20.33
C HIS A 29 -5.77 3.48 21.33
N ARG A 30 -6.05 3.59 22.63
CA ARG A 30 -5.21 3.04 23.72
C ARG A 30 -4.84 1.57 23.53
N LYS A 31 -5.79 0.74 23.07
CA LYS A 31 -5.55 -0.68 22.78
C LYS A 31 -4.46 -0.89 21.71
N PHE A 32 -4.42 -0.04 20.68
CA PHE A 32 -3.39 -0.11 19.65
C PHE A 32 -2.01 0.21 20.24
N ARG A 33 -1.93 1.29 21.04
CA ARG A 33 -0.70 1.73 21.72
C ARG A 33 -0.12 0.62 22.61
N PHE A 34 -0.95 0.06 23.49
CA PHE A 34 -0.55 -1.03 24.37
C PHE A 34 -0.04 -2.26 23.59
N MET A 35 -0.77 -2.64 22.53
CA MET A 35 -0.38 -3.76 21.68
C MET A 35 0.89 -3.48 20.85
N TYR A 36 1.22 -2.22 20.59
CA TYR A 36 2.49 -1.87 19.96
C TYR A 36 3.66 -2.05 20.94
N ILE A 37 3.52 -1.55 22.17
CA ILE A 37 4.54 -1.67 23.22
C ILE A 37 4.83 -3.14 23.52
N LEU A 38 3.78 -3.95 23.74
CA LEU A 38 3.93 -5.40 23.96
C LEU A 38 4.76 -6.05 22.84
N ARG A 39 4.50 -5.70 21.57
CA ARG A 39 5.20 -6.27 20.42
C ARG A 39 6.63 -5.76 20.27
N CYS A 40 6.90 -4.52 20.69
CA CYS A 40 8.25 -4.00 20.83
C CYS A 40 9.02 -4.81 21.88
N SER A 41 8.40 -5.13 23.02
CA SER A 41 9.03 -5.95 24.06
C SER A 41 9.31 -7.39 23.61
N ILE A 42 8.48 -7.96 22.72
CA ILE A 42 8.71 -9.31 22.17
C ILE A 42 9.90 -9.31 21.18
N ASN A 43 10.10 -8.23 20.40
CA ASN A 43 11.18 -8.13 19.41
C ASN A 43 11.93 -6.78 19.53
N PRO A 44 12.65 -6.52 20.63
CA PRO A 44 13.16 -5.19 20.94
C PRO A 44 14.22 -4.73 19.95
N VAL A 45 15.19 -5.59 19.63
CA VAL A 45 16.28 -5.28 18.68
C VAL A 45 15.75 -4.86 17.32
N VAL A 46 14.81 -5.64 16.77
CA VAL A 46 14.19 -5.35 15.46
C VAL A 46 13.41 -4.04 15.50
N SER A 47 12.68 -3.79 16.59
CA SER A 47 11.84 -2.58 16.73
C SER A 47 12.69 -1.33 16.84
N ILE A 48 13.75 -1.37 17.65
CA ILE A 48 14.68 -0.25 17.83
C ILE A 48 15.41 0.05 16.54
N ARG A 49 15.97 -0.98 15.88
CA ARG A 49 16.72 -0.81 14.63
C ARG A 49 15.84 -0.27 13.52
N TYR A 50 14.65 -0.85 13.33
CA TYR A 50 13.68 -0.34 12.36
C TYR A 50 13.28 1.11 12.64
N TYR A 51 13.05 1.48 13.91
CA TYR A 51 12.71 2.85 14.27
C TYR A 51 13.81 3.85 13.86
N TYR A 52 15.08 3.53 14.14
CA TYR A 52 16.18 4.43 13.78
C TYR A 52 16.43 4.48 12.28
N GLU A 53 16.32 3.35 11.57
CA GLU A 53 16.40 3.34 10.10
C GLU A 53 15.24 4.12 9.47
N LEU A 54 14.03 4.00 10.01
CA LEU A 54 12.87 4.77 9.56
C LEU A 54 13.06 6.27 9.83
N ARG A 55 13.58 6.64 11.00
CA ARG A 55 13.89 8.02 11.36
C ARG A 55 14.99 8.62 10.47
N SER A 56 15.90 7.81 9.95
CA SER A 56 16.96 8.26 9.03
C SER A 56 16.48 8.57 7.61
N LEU A 57 15.23 8.25 7.27
CA LEU A 57 14.68 8.59 5.96
C LEU A 57 14.53 10.11 5.80
N PRO A 58 14.93 10.66 4.64
CA PRO A 58 14.55 12.02 4.23
C PRO A 58 13.04 12.24 4.37
N CYS A 59 12.61 13.45 4.76
CA CYS A 59 11.19 13.81 4.82
C CYS A 59 10.32 12.83 5.63
N ILE A 60 10.85 12.20 6.68
CA ILE A 60 10.10 11.23 7.51
C ILE A 60 8.79 11.82 8.08
N GLU A 61 8.77 13.12 8.35
CA GLU A 61 7.57 13.81 8.83
C GLU A 61 6.44 13.80 7.78
N ASP A 62 6.79 13.97 6.51
CA ASP A 62 5.86 13.90 5.39
C ASP A 62 5.35 12.47 5.18
N ILE A 63 6.23 11.48 5.34
CA ILE A 63 5.88 10.05 5.31
C ILE A 63 4.88 9.73 6.44
N LEU A 64 5.13 10.22 7.64
CA LEU A 64 4.26 9.97 8.80
C LEU A 64 2.94 10.76 8.74
N ALA A 65 2.91 11.89 8.04
CA ALA A 65 1.65 12.58 7.74
C ALA A 65 0.73 11.69 6.88
N ILE A 66 1.30 11.00 5.89
CA ILE A 66 0.58 10.06 5.02
C ILE A 66 0.24 8.75 5.77
N HIS A 67 1.24 8.14 6.40
CA HIS A 67 1.15 6.85 7.07
C HIS A 67 1.59 6.94 8.54
N PRO A 68 0.74 7.48 9.44
CA PRO A 68 1.13 7.69 10.83
C PRO A 68 1.52 6.42 11.58
N THR A 69 0.96 5.27 11.16
CA THR A 69 1.16 3.98 11.82
C THR A 69 2.38 3.20 11.31
N LEU A 70 3.19 3.80 10.43
CA LEU A 70 4.39 3.18 9.85
C LEU A 70 5.39 2.62 10.89
N PRO A 71 5.63 3.27 12.05
CA PRO A 71 6.51 2.71 13.09
C PRO A 71 6.01 1.37 13.65
N ALA A 72 4.70 1.11 13.60
CA ALA A 72 4.08 -0.12 14.08
C ALA A 72 3.85 -1.17 13.00
N ARG A 73 4.12 -0.87 11.73
CA ARG A 73 3.70 -1.68 10.58
C ARG A 73 4.44 -3.02 10.51
N ILE A 74 5.72 -3.08 10.93
CA ILE A 74 6.54 -4.31 10.96
C ILE A 74 5.95 -5.43 11.83
N HIS A 75 5.12 -5.07 12.82
CA HIS A 75 4.51 -6.02 13.74
C HIS A 75 3.23 -6.66 13.19
N ARG A 76 2.81 -6.29 11.99
CA ARG A 76 1.66 -6.82 11.28
C ARG A 76 2.14 -7.51 10.00
N PRO A 77 1.38 -8.46 9.45
CA PRO A 77 1.64 -8.97 8.11
C PRO A 77 1.66 -7.83 7.10
N TYR A 78 2.62 -7.88 6.18
CA TYR A 78 2.87 -6.87 5.16
C TYR A 78 3.32 -7.57 3.88
N LEU A 79 2.70 -7.24 2.75
CA LEU A 79 2.92 -7.79 1.41
C LEU A 79 2.58 -9.28 1.25
N HIS A 80 3.17 -10.18 2.05
CA HIS A 80 2.87 -11.61 2.04
C HIS A 80 2.84 -12.22 3.45
N LYS A 81 2.27 -13.42 3.54
CA LYS A 81 2.28 -14.24 4.75
C LYS A 81 3.69 -14.77 5.01
N GLY A 82 4.14 -14.72 6.27
CA GLY A 82 5.32 -15.48 6.72
C GLY A 82 6.67 -14.76 6.79
N GLY A 83 6.79 -13.49 6.40
CA GLY A 83 8.07 -12.75 6.55
C GLY A 83 8.41 -12.42 8.01
N ARG A 84 9.70 -12.43 8.40
CA ARG A 84 10.15 -11.94 9.72
C ARG A 84 9.89 -10.42 9.83
N ALA A 85 9.71 -9.91 11.04
CA ALA A 85 9.48 -8.47 11.26
C ALA A 85 10.60 -7.59 10.65
N TRP A 86 11.83 -8.08 10.70
CA TRP A 86 12.99 -7.46 10.05
C TRP A 86 12.80 -7.31 8.54
N THR A 87 12.50 -8.39 7.83
CA THR A 87 12.30 -8.39 6.37
C THR A 87 11.16 -7.45 5.96
N ARG A 88 10.06 -7.41 6.74
CA ARG A 88 8.97 -6.47 6.50
C ARG A 88 9.43 -5.02 6.63
N GLY A 89 10.26 -4.73 7.63
CA GLY A 89 10.85 -3.41 7.82
C GLY A 89 11.71 -3.01 6.63
N GLN A 90 12.55 -3.92 6.14
CA GLN A 90 13.38 -3.66 4.95
C GLN A 90 12.53 -3.36 3.72
N TYR A 91 11.46 -4.12 3.43
CA TYR A 91 10.57 -3.81 2.30
C TYR A 91 9.96 -2.40 2.37
N ILE A 92 9.56 -1.96 3.57
CA ILE A 92 9.02 -0.63 3.78
C ILE A 92 10.10 0.43 3.54
N LEU A 93 11.27 0.27 4.16
CA LEU A 93 12.38 1.22 4.06
C LEU A 93 12.89 1.35 2.63
N GLU A 94 13.05 0.22 1.94
CA GLU A 94 13.49 0.18 0.54
C GLU A 94 12.50 0.86 -0.40
N HIS A 95 11.19 0.73 -0.16
CA HIS A 95 10.21 1.47 -0.94
C HIS A 95 10.41 2.98 -0.82
N TYR A 96 10.53 3.51 0.40
CA TYR A 96 10.70 4.96 0.58
C TYR A 96 12.04 5.46 0.04
N ARG A 97 13.13 4.71 0.25
CA ARG A 97 14.45 5.03 -0.33
C ARG A 97 14.38 5.07 -1.85
N PHE A 98 13.72 4.10 -2.47
CA PHE A 98 13.50 4.07 -3.92
C PHE A 98 12.76 5.33 -4.38
N VAL A 99 11.62 5.63 -3.76
CA VAL A 99 10.80 6.79 -4.15
C VAL A 99 11.54 8.12 -3.96
N GLN A 100 12.37 8.23 -2.93
CA GLN A 100 13.18 9.42 -2.66
C GLN A 100 14.33 9.61 -3.65
N ASN A 101 14.85 8.52 -4.22
CA ASN A 101 15.90 8.54 -5.22
C ASN A 101 15.37 8.72 -6.66
N LEU A 102 14.04 8.76 -6.84
CA LEU A 102 13.46 9.01 -8.15
C LEU A 102 13.67 10.45 -8.59
N PRO A 103 13.85 10.70 -9.90
CA PRO A 103 13.79 12.04 -10.45
C PRO A 103 12.50 12.76 -10.04
N GLU A 104 12.59 14.07 -9.80
CA GLU A 104 11.48 14.91 -9.31
C GLU A 104 10.20 14.77 -10.17
N LYS A 105 10.38 14.56 -11.48
CA LYS A 105 9.29 14.29 -12.43
C LYS A 105 8.40 13.11 -12.00
N TYR A 106 8.97 12.06 -11.42
CA TYR A 106 8.28 10.83 -11.00
C TYR A 106 7.93 10.85 -9.51
N SER A 107 8.74 11.49 -8.67
CA SER A 107 8.52 11.53 -7.23
C SER A 107 7.15 12.13 -6.86
N LYS A 108 6.67 13.15 -7.60
CA LYS A 108 5.33 13.71 -7.38
C LYS A 108 4.17 12.71 -7.57
N PHE A 109 4.38 11.67 -8.38
CA PHE A 109 3.37 10.65 -8.67
C PHE A 109 3.50 9.43 -7.75
N LEU A 110 4.72 9.10 -7.32
CA LEU A 110 5.03 7.93 -6.50
C LEU A 110 5.26 8.28 -5.02
N PHE A 111 5.23 9.56 -4.65
CA PHE A 111 5.14 10.06 -3.29
C PHE A 111 3.98 11.07 -3.10
N PRO A 112 2.74 10.71 -3.49
CA PRO A 112 1.62 11.63 -3.41
C PRO A 112 1.16 11.86 -1.96
N GLN A 113 1.02 13.10 -1.51
CA GLN A 113 0.33 13.42 -0.24
C GLN A 113 -1.19 13.18 -0.33
N LYS A 114 -1.74 13.35 -1.54
CA LYS A 114 -3.16 13.15 -1.90
C LYS A 114 -3.21 12.51 -3.27
N SER A 115 -4.36 11.95 -3.67
CA SER A 115 -4.53 11.34 -5.00
C SER A 115 -4.09 12.28 -6.13
N VAL A 116 -3.21 11.80 -7.01
CA VAL A 116 -2.70 12.52 -8.19
C VAL A 116 -3.13 11.78 -9.45
N SER A 117 -3.72 12.49 -10.42
CA SER A 117 -4.05 11.92 -11.73
C SER A 117 -2.78 11.64 -12.53
N LEU A 118 -2.64 10.41 -13.00
CA LEU A 118 -1.57 9.96 -13.89
C LEU A 118 -1.96 10.17 -15.35
N VAL A 119 -3.17 9.75 -15.71
CA VAL A 119 -3.68 9.83 -17.08
C VAL A 119 -5.21 9.88 -17.08
N GLN A 120 -5.73 10.74 -17.95
CA GLN A 120 -7.15 10.81 -18.26
C GLN A 120 -7.37 10.43 -19.73
N PHE A 121 -8.43 9.69 -19.99
CA PHE A 121 -8.80 9.30 -21.35
C PHE A 121 -10.31 9.17 -21.48
N ILE A 122 -10.78 9.22 -22.73
CA ILE A 122 -12.20 9.17 -23.07
C ILE A 122 -12.52 7.79 -23.64
N GLY A 123 -13.62 7.20 -23.17
CA GLY A 123 -14.18 5.95 -23.66
C GLY A 123 -14.87 6.11 -25.02
N LYS A 124 -15.36 4.99 -25.55
CA LYS A 124 -16.00 4.92 -26.87
C LYS A 124 -17.13 5.94 -27.07
N ASP A 125 -17.98 6.14 -26.06
CA ASP A 125 -19.20 6.93 -26.16
C ASP A 125 -19.09 8.25 -25.35
N GLY A 126 -17.86 8.71 -25.08
CA GLY A 126 -17.59 9.98 -24.39
C GLY A 126 -17.41 9.88 -22.88
N GLU A 127 -17.30 8.66 -22.33
CA GLU A 127 -17.17 8.46 -20.88
C GLU A 127 -15.78 8.82 -20.37
N ASN A 128 -15.70 9.41 -19.18
CA ASN A 128 -14.43 9.85 -18.63
C ASN A 128 -13.78 8.76 -17.78
N PHE A 129 -12.54 8.44 -18.11
CA PHE A 129 -11.67 7.61 -17.31
C PHE A 129 -10.50 8.40 -16.74
N ASP A 130 -10.14 8.08 -15.50
CA ASP A 130 -8.99 8.69 -14.82
C ASP A 130 -8.26 7.61 -14.02
N ILE A 131 -6.95 7.48 -14.25
CA ILE A 131 -6.08 6.62 -13.45
C ILE A 131 -5.32 7.54 -12.49
N GLN A 132 -5.54 7.33 -11.20
CA GLN A 132 -4.89 8.12 -10.15
C GLN A 132 -3.96 7.26 -9.31
N CYS A 133 -2.84 7.84 -8.86
CA CYS A 133 -1.97 7.27 -7.84
C CYS A 133 -2.17 7.98 -6.50
N SER A 134 -2.25 7.20 -5.43
CA SER A 134 -2.50 7.69 -4.08
C SER A 134 -1.74 6.85 -3.06
N PRO A 135 -1.55 7.36 -1.83
CA PRO A 135 -1.15 6.51 -0.71
C PRO A 135 -2.11 5.35 -0.52
N SER A 136 -1.57 4.18 -0.22
CA SER A 136 -2.39 2.99 0.00
C SER A 136 -3.26 3.14 1.25
N GLY A 137 -4.58 3.06 1.05
CA GLY A 137 -5.53 2.88 2.16
C GLY A 137 -5.50 1.47 2.76
N PHE A 138 -4.79 0.53 2.12
CA PHE A 138 -4.68 -0.86 2.53
C PHE A 138 -3.30 -1.11 3.15
N ASP A 139 -3.16 -0.77 4.43
CA ASP A 139 -1.94 -0.85 5.25
C ASP A 139 -1.09 -2.14 5.14
N ARG A 140 -1.63 -3.21 4.58
CA ARG A 140 -0.99 -4.52 4.49
C ARG A 140 -0.65 -4.96 3.06
N GLU A 141 -1.23 -4.31 2.06
CA GLU A 141 -1.16 -4.73 0.64
C GLU A 141 -0.16 -3.89 -0.16
N GLY A 142 0.33 -2.77 0.38
CA GLY A 142 1.33 -1.95 -0.28
C GLY A 142 1.40 -0.54 0.30
N GLU A 143 2.37 0.25 -0.17
CA GLU A 143 2.52 1.66 0.19
C GLU A 143 1.75 2.58 -0.77
N LEU A 144 1.65 2.22 -2.05
CA LEU A 144 0.94 2.98 -3.07
C LEU A 144 -0.28 2.22 -3.61
N MET A 145 -1.20 2.99 -4.17
CA MET A 145 -2.42 2.48 -4.78
C MET A 145 -2.75 3.23 -6.06
N LEU A 146 -2.86 2.50 -7.16
CA LEU A 146 -3.53 2.96 -8.37
C LEU A 146 -5.02 2.74 -8.24
N SER A 147 -5.81 3.72 -8.68
CA SER A 147 -7.28 3.62 -8.78
C SER A 147 -7.72 4.05 -10.17
N LEU A 148 -8.52 3.20 -10.82
CA LEU A 148 -9.19 3.51 -12.07
C LEU A 148 -10.61 4.00 -11.77
N PHE A 149 -10.90 5.22 -12.22
CA PHE A 149 -12.20 5.85 -12.12
C PHE A 149 -12.90 5.81 -13.48
N TYR A 150 -14.20 5.56 -13.46
CA TYR A 150 -15.14 5.70 -14.57
C TYR A 150 -16.25 6.64 -14.12
N ASN A 151 -16.36 7.81 -14.77
CA ASN A 151 -17.30 8.86 -14.39
C ASN A 151 -17.32 9.14 -12.88
N LYS A 152 -16.12 9.33 -12.29
CA LYS A 152 -15.89 9.57 -10.85
C LYS A 152 -16.16 8.37 -9.92
N THR A 153 -16.56 7.21 -10.45
CA THR A 153 -16.74 5.99 -9.69
C THR A 153 -15.51 5.10 -9.79
N VAL A 154 -14.97 4.63 -8.66
CA VAL A 154 -13.83 3.68 -8.69
C VAL A 154 -14.29 2.31 -9.16
N ILE A 155 -13.65 1.79 -10.21
CA ILE A 155 -14.00 0.50 -10.83
C ILE A 155 -12.88 -0.55 -10.75
N ALA A 156 -11.65 -0.15 -10.45
CA ALA A 156 -10.55 -1.07 -10.15
C ALA A 156 -9.50 -0.38 -9.27
N ARG A 157 -8.77 -1.19 -8.47
CA ARG A 157 -7.65 -0.74 -7.63
C ARG A 157 -6.50 -1.74 -7.68
N LEU A 158 -5.28 -1.22 -7.68
CA LEU A 158 -4.06 -2.02 -7.62
C LEU A 158 -3.14 -1.43 -6.54
N THR A 159 -2.80 -2.23 -5.53
CA THR A 159 -1.89 -1.85 -4.45
C THR A 159 -0.51 -2.46 -4.67
N PHE A 160 0.53 -1.64 -4.49
CA PHE A 160 1.89 -2.06 -4.74
C PHE A 160 2.91 -1.37 -3.83
N SER A 161 4.09 -1.98 -3.75
CA SER A 161 5.31 -1.40 -3.18
C SER A 161 6.47 -1.75 -4.10
N VAL A 162 7.57 -1.00 -4.00
CA VAL A 162 8.82 -1.33 -4.67
C VAL A 162 9.76 -1.91 -3.63
N ILE A 163 10.35 -3.06 -3.91
CA ILE A 163 11.27 -3.74 -2.99
C ILE A 163 12.59 -4.02 -3.70
N LEU A 164 13.68 -4.06 -2.93
CA LEU A 164 14.99 -4.41 -3.44
C LEU A 164 15.24 -5.93 -3.32
N THR A 165 15.75 -6.53 -4.38
CA THR A 165 16.19 -7.93 -4.45
C THR A 165 17.65 -8.01 -4.87
N GLN A 166 18.21 -9.23 -4.94
CA GLN A 166 19.55 -9.47 -5.46
C GLN A 166 19.73 -8.98 -6.91
N ASN A 167 18.65 -8.98 -7.70
CA ASN A 167 18.66 -8.59 -9.11
C ASN A 167 18.27 -7.11 -9.32
N GLY A 168 18.10 -6.34 -8.24
CA GLY A 168 17.68 -4.94 -8.28
C GLY A 168 16.25 -4.72 -7.79
N HIS A 169 15.70 -3.55 -8.10
CA HIS A 169 14.37 -3.15 -7.68
C HIS A 169 13.29 -3.86 -8.49
N ILE A 170 12.29 -4.39 -7.78
CA ILE A 170 11.13 -5.04 -8.36
C ILE A 170 9.86 -4.42 -7.79
N ALA A 171 8.77 -4.48 -8.57
CA ALA A 171 7.47 -4.02 -8.12
C ALA A 171 6.67 -5.17 -7.53
N PHE A 172 6.28 -5.06 -6.26
CA PHE A 172 5.47 -6.05 -5.57
C PHE A 172 4.00 -5.62 -5.54
N ILE A 173 3.12 -6.43 -6.12
CA ILE A 173 1.67 -6.24 -6.13
C ILE A 173 1.07 -7.00 -4.95
N GLY A 174 0.54 -6.30 -3.94
CA GLY A 174 -0.12 -6.95 -2.81
C GLY A 174 -1.63 -7.11 -2.95
N GLY A 175 -2.25 -6.45 -3.95
CA GLY A 175 -3.68 -6.61 -4.23
C GLY A 175 -4.10 -6.03 -5.58
N LEU A 176 -4.99 -6.75 -6.28
CA LEU A 176 -5.69 -6.28 -7.48
C LEU A 176 -7.20 -6.50 -7.28
N GLN A 177 -7.90 -5.42 -6.95
CA GLN A 177 -9.31 -5.45 -6.57
C GLN A 177 -10.18 -4.82 -7.67
N GLY A 178 -11.36 -5.39 -7.90
CA GLY A 178 -12.36 -4.80 -8.79
C GLY A 178 -13.10 -3.65 -8.11
N ALA A 179 -14.23 -3.25 -8.70
CA ALA A 179 -15.07 -2.22 -8.14
C ALA A 179 -15.52 -2.58 -6.70
N PRO A 180 -15.73 -1.59 -5.82
CA PRO A 180 -16.36 -1.82 -4.52
C PRO A 180 -17.65 -2.63 -4.65
N LYS A 181 -18.01 -3.41 -3.62
CA LYS A 181 -19.24 -4.24 -3.63
C LYS A 181 -20.53 -3.45 -3.87
N ASN A 182 -20.51 -2.15 -3.57
CA ASN A 182 -21.65 -1.25 -3.71
C ASN A 182 -21.77 -0.72 -5.16
N THR A 183 -20.76 -0.94 -6.00
CA THR A 183 -20.80 -0.59 -7.40
C THR A 183 -21.57 -1.68 -8.14
N GLY A 184 -22.72 -1.32 -8.70
CA GLY A 184 -23.57 -2.26 -9.43
C GLY A 184 -22.83 -2.90 -10.61
N PRO A 185 -23.15 -4.17 -10.95
CA PRO A 185 -22.49 -4.89 -12.05
C PRO A 185 -22.62 -4.16 -13.39
N ASP A 186 -23.70 -3.39 -13.58
CA ASP A 186 -23.93 -2.60 -14.78
C ASP A 186 -22.85 -1.54 -15.01
N VAL A 187 -22.33 -0.91 -13.95
CA VAL A 187 -21.26 0.08 -14.06
C VAL A 187 -20.00 -0.56 -14.65
N ILE A 188 -19.66 -1.77 -14.20
CA ILE A 188 -18.50 -2.51 -14.71
C ILE A 188 -18.73 -2.92 -16.16
N ARG A 189 -19.94 -3.36 -16.51
CA ARG A 189 -20.30 -3.73 -17.89
C ARG A 189 -20.23 -2.53 -18.83
N CYS A 190 -20.77 -1.38 -18.43
CA CYS A 190 -20.69 -0.14 -19.19
C CYS A 190 -19.23 0.31 -19.35
N ALA A 191 -18.44 0.34 -18.26
CA ALA A 191 -17.03 0.68 -18.34
C ALA A 191 -16.25 -0.25 -19.28
N THR A 192 -16.54 -1.55 -19.24
CA THR A 192 -15.90 -2.54 -20.13
C THR A 192 -16.27 -2.28 -21.60
N ARG A 193 -17.54 -1.98 -21.88
CA ARG A 193 -18.02 -1.63 -23.23
C ARG A 193 -17.38 -0.33 -23.73
N ALA A 194 -17.27 0.68 -22.86
CA ALA A 194 -16.62 1.96 -23.14
C ALA A 194 -15.11 1.79 -23.45
N CYS A 195 -14.47 0.76 -22.88
CA CYS A 195 -13.09 0.38 -23.16
C CYS A 195 -12.95 -0.72 -24.23
N TYR A 196 -13.85 -0.77 -25.22
CA TYR A 196 -13.80 -1.73 -26.34
C TYR A 196 -13.74 -3.21 -25.92
N GLY A 197 -14.34 -3.55 -24.77
CA GLY A 197 -14.33 -4.91 -24.23
C GLY A 197 -13.18 -5.20 -23.26
N ILE A 198 -12.24 -4.27 -23.05
CA ILE A 198 -11.12 -4.45 -22.12
C ILE A 198 -11.62 -4.33 -20.67
N PHE A 199 -11.34 -5.34 -19.85
CA PHE A 199 -11.78 -5.36 -18.47
C PHE A 199 -11.01 -4.33 -17.61
N PRO A 200 -11.67 -3.58 -16.69
CA PRO A 200 -11.04 -2.55 -15.87
C PRO A 200 -9.75 -2.97 -15.13
N LYS A 201 -9.69 -4.22 -14.65
CA LYS A 201 -8.48 -4.74 -13.98
C LYS A 201 -7.28 -4.88 -14.93
N ARG A 202 -7.52 -5.13 -16.23
CA ARG A 202 -6.43 -5.20 -17.22
C ARG A 202 -5.89 -3.81 -17.50
N ILE A 203 -6.75 -2.81 -17.65
CA ILE A 203 -6.36 -1.41 -17.90
C ILE A 203 -5.41 -0.92 -16.79
N ILE A 204 -5.79 -1.10 -15.53
CA ILE A 204 -4.98 -0.64 -14.40
C ILE A 204 -3.66 -1.42 -14.28
N PHE A 205 -3.65 -2.70 -14.64
CA PHE A 205 -2.43 -3.52 -14.66
C PHE A 205 -1.47 -3.08 -15.77
N GLU A 206 -1.96 -2.79 -16.97
CA GLU A 206 -1.12 -2.26 -18.06
C GLU A 206 -0.57 -0.88 -17.72
N ALA A 207 -1.39 0.00 -17.14
CA ALA A 207 -0.94 1.31 -16.66
C ALA A 207 0.14 1.17 -15.57
N PHE A 208 -0.02 0.20 -14.66
CA PHE A 208 1.00 -0.14 -13.67
C PHE A 208 2.30 -0.60 -14.33
N CYS A 209 2.25 -1.54 -15.27
CA CYS A 209 3.44 -2.02 -15.99
C CYS A 209 4.15 -0.90 -16.73
N ALA A 210 3.41 0.01 -17.39
CA ALA A 210 3.96 1.18 -18.04
C ALA A 210 4.65 2.14 -17.05
N LEU A 211 4.02 2.37 -15.89
CA LEU A 211 4.58 3.20 -14.82
C LEU A 211 5.87 2.61 -14.26
N MET A 212 5.90 1.29 -14.02
CA MET A 212 7.09 0.59 -13.50
C MET A 212 8.24 0.62 -14.52
N LYS A 213 7.96 0.39 -15.81
CA LYS A 213 8.94 0.53 -16.89
C LYS A 213 9.53 1.94 -16.96
N ALA A 214 8.69 2.97 -16.81
CA ALA A 214 9.15 4.36 -16.76
C ALA A 214 10.07 4.67 -15.56
N CYS A 215 10.03 3.83 -14.52
CA CYS A 215 10.88 3.91 -13.35
C CYS A 215 12.05 2.90 -13.38
N ASN A 216 12.37 2.34 -14.55
CA ASN A 216 13.41 1.32 -14.74
C ASN A 216 13.21 0.05 -13.90
N ILE A 217 11.95 -0.30 -13.61
CA ILE A 217 11.59 -1.58 -12.99
C ILE A 217 11.04 -2.50 -14.07
N SER A 218 11.76 -3.57 -14.36
CA SER A 218 11.39 -4.57 -15.37
C SER A 218 10.68 -5.80 -14.81
N GLU A 219 10.80 -6.04 -13.49
CA GLU A 219 10.27 -7.22 -12.82
C GLU A 219 9.12 -6.86 -11.87
N CYS A 220 8.05 -7.65 -11.95
CA CYS A 220 6.88 -7.52 -11.08
C CYS A 220 6.60 -8.86 -10.39
N LEU A 221 6.40 -8.85 -9.08
CA LEU A 221 5.93 -10.00 -8.31
C LEU A 221 4.50 -9.75 -7.83
N ALA A 222 3.62 -10.73 -8.01
CA ALA A 222 2.27 -10.71 -7.47
C ALA A 222 2.10 -11.78 -6.39
N VAL A 223 1.32 -11.47 -5.36
CA VAL A 223 0.97 -12.46 -4.33
C VAL A 223 0.06 -13.53 -4.93
N SER A 224 0.52 -14.78 -4.96
CA SER A 224 -0.31 -15.95 -5.29
C SER A 224 -1.20 -16.37 -4.10
N GLU A 225 -2.31 -17.07 -4.39
CA GLU A 225 -3.41 -17.38 -3.45
C GLU A 225 -2.99 -17.96 -2.08
N HIS A 226 -1.88 -18.69 -2.00
CA HIS A 226 -1.40 -19.32 -0.76
C HIS A 226 -0.76 -18.33 0.24
N SER A 227 -0.39 -17.14 -0.23
CA SER A 227 0.47 -16.19 0.47
C SER A 227 -0.26 -14.91 0.92
N HIS A 228 -1.57 -14.81 0.70
CA HIS A 228 -2.34 -13.61 1.07
C HIS A 228 -2.34 -13.33 2.57
N VAL A 229 -2.07 -12.06 2.90
CA VAL A 229 -1.96 -11.49 4.24
C VAL A 229 -3.20 -11.76 5.14
N PHE A 230 -4.39 -11.95 4.56
CA PHE A 230 -5.63 -12.13 5.31
C PHE A 230 -5.85 -13.54 5.90
N ARG A 231 -5.03 -14.54 5.57
CA ARG A 231 -5.19 -15.93 6.05
C ARG A 231 -4.44 -16.24 7.36
N GLN A 232 -4.47 -15.31 8.32
CA GLN A 232 -4.09 -15.58 9.71
C GLN A 232 -5.26 -16.24 10.46
N LEU A 233 -4.99 -17.34 11.18
CA LEU A 233 -5.96 -18.11 12.00
C LEU A 233 -6.87 -17.21 12.85
N ARG A 234 -6.31 -16.11 13.36
CA ARG A 234 -7.00 -15.12 14.20
C ARG A 234 -8.15 -14.37 13.52
N TYR A 235 -8.13 -14.23 12.19
CA TYR A 235 -9.15 -13.51 11.42
C TYR A 235 -10.16 -14.44 10.71
N TRP A 236 -9.83 -15.73 10.61
CA TRP A 236 -10.73 -16.74 10.05
C TRP A 236 -12.03 -16.87 10.86
N TYR A 237 -11.93 -16.73 12.19
CA TYR A 237 -13.10 -16.75 13.08
C TYR A 237 -14.00 -15.52 12.96
N GLN A 238 -13.49 -14.37 12.48
CA GLN A 238 -14.21 -13.09 12.57
C GLN A 238 -14.98 -12.69 11.29
N LYS A 239 -14.72 -13.34 10.15
CA LYS A 239 -15.34 -12.99 8.85
C LYS A 239 -15.74 -14.22 8.01
N ARG A 240 -16.46 -15.17 8.62
CA ARG A 240 -16.99 -16.38 7.95
C ARG A 240 -17.96 -16.13 6.78
N LYS A 241 -18.48 -14.91 6.57
CA LYS A 241 -19.58 -14.65 5.62
C LYS A 241 -19.23 -13.86 4.36
N THR A 242 -17.95 -13.55 4.12
CA THR A 242 -17.58 -12.85 2.88
C THR A 242 -16.17 -13.22 2.47
N PHE A 243 -16.04 -14.08 1.46
CA PHE A 243 -15.24 -13.79 0.27
C PHE A 243 -15.27 -14.99 -0.69
N VAL A 244 -15.70 -14.72 -1.92
CA VAL A 244 -15.51 -15.54 -3.13
C VAL A 244 -14.83 -14.61 -4.12
N ALA A 245 -13.68 -15.01 -4.65
CA ALA A 245 -13.21 -14.68 -5.98
C ALA A 245 -11.97 -15.55 -6.26
N VAL A 246 -12.06 -16.31 -7.34
CA VAL A 246 -11.07 -17.24 -7.89
C VAL A 246 -10.12 -16.44 -8.80
N TYR A 247 -8.80 -16.66 -8.69
CA TYR A 247 -7.78 -15.80 -9.34
C TYR A 247 -6.78 -16.53 -10.27
N SER A 248 -6.96 -17.83 -10.54
CA SER A 248 -6.04 -18.59 -11.39
C SER A 248 -6.06 -18.18 -12.87
N ASP A 249 -7.18 -17.69 -13.38
CA ASP A 249 -7.39 -17.58 -14.84
C ASP A 249 -6.90 -16.25 -15.44
N PHE A 250 -6.41 -15.31 -14.61
CA PHE A 250 -5.95 -13.99 -15.09
C PHE A 250 -4.46 -13.94 -15.45
N TRP A 251 -3.68 -14.94 -15.01
CA TRP A 251 -2.21 -14.93 -15.10
C TRP A 251 -1.64 -15.87 -16.16
N SER A 252 -2.45 -16.78 -16.69
CA SER A 252 -2.09 -17.56 -17.87
C SER A 252 -2.38 -16.73 -19.12
N LEU A 253 -1.33 -16.10 -19.66
CA LEU A 253 -1.24 -15.86 -21.09
C LEU A 253 -1.34 -17.19 -21.84
#